data_AF-A0A962DZV5-F1
#
_entry.id   AF-A0A962DZV5-F1
#
_cell.length_a   1.000
_cell.length_b   1.000
_cell.length_c   1.000
_cell.angle_alpha   90.00
_cell.angle_beta   90.00
_cell.angle_gamma   90.00
#
_symmetry.space_group_name_H-M   'P 1'
#
loop_
_entity.id
_entity.type
_entity.pdbx_description
1 polymer ?
#
loop_
_entity_poly.entity_id
_entity_poly.type
_entity_poly.pdbx_seq_one_letter_code
_entity_poly.pdbx_strand_id
1 'polypeptide(L)'
;MAIMRAATAPRKGWIRTFFGITLGRMLKWLLIAALLLALLLAIAFAIFVYWPTRGIPNLQRIDDYLTLNQGWGEALDSKARQTYYYSGQGAVMPQGALSSPLRYDWFIHLELPLSTDRFAAPEHMRRYRFIVDPQPSAANPDHLPVGFTQHFDPQRGERMLDISCAACHSGEIHAEKDGRRIAIRID
;
A
#
# COMPACT_ATOMS: atom_id res chain seq x y z
N MET A 1 70.64 42.12 -2.34
CA MET A 1 69.83 40.89 -2.48
C MET A 1 68.56 41.09 -1.65
N ALA A 2 67.49 41.60 -2.27
CA ALA A 2 66.24 41.93 -1.58
C ALA A 2 65.20 40.84 -1.87
N ILE A 3 64.76 40.13 -0.83
CA ILE A 3 63.72 39.10 -0.93
C ILE A 3 62.37 39.81 -0.83
N MET A 4 61.65 39.97 -1.95
CA MET A 4 60.26 40.43 -1.95
C MET A 4 59.37 39.33 -1.37
N ARG A 5 58.81 39.57 -0.19
CA ARG A 5 57.68 38.79 0.33
C ARG A 5 56.42 39.24 -0.40
N ALA A 6 55.81 38.31 -1.14
CA ALA A 6 54.49 38.52 -1.74
C ALA A 6 53.43 38.70 -0.64
N ALA A 7 52.75 39.83 -0.62
CA ALA A 7 51.64 40.09 0.28
C ALA A 7 50.43 39.24 -0.14
N THR A 8 50.06 38.27 0.69
CA THR A 8 48.83 37.49 0.51
C THR A 8 47.61 38.37 0.76
N ALA A 9 46.71 38.48 -0.22
CA ALA A 9 45.50 39.29 -0.12
C ALA A 9 44.66 38.90 1.12
N PRO A 10 44.07 39.88 1.84
CA PRO A 10 43.32 39.60 3.05
C PRO A 10 42.07 38.77 2.72
N ARG A 11 41.96 37.59 3.33
CA ARG A 11 40.74 36.78 3.28
C ARG A 11 39.57 37.63 3.78
N LYS A 12 38.59 37.92 2.90
CA LYS A 12 37.34 38.57 3.30
C LYS A 12 36.69 37.75 4.42
N GLY A 13 36.60 38.34 5.62
CA GLY A 13 35.96 37.71 6.77
C GLY A 13 34.49 37.40 6.48
N TRP A 14 34.05 36.19 6.85
CA TRP A 14 32.70 35.65 6.65
C TRP A 14 31.60 36.69 6.88
N ILE A 15 31.68 37.46 7.97
CA ILE A 15 30.69 38.45 8.39
C ILE A 15 30.41 39.49 7.27
N ARG A 16 31.43 40.04 6.62
CA ARG A 16 31.27 41.03 5.54
C ARG A 16 30.66 40.42 4.26
N THR A 17 30.91 39.14 4.03
CA THR A 17 30.35 38.39 2.89
C THR A 17 28.87 38.07 3.11
N PHE A 18 28.46 37.87 4.37
CA PHE A 18 27.08 37.59 4.76
C PHE A 18 26.18 38.84 4.67
N PHE A 19 26.65 39.99 5.13
CA PHE A 19 25.91 41.27 5.02
C PHE A 19 25.92 41.90 3.61
N GLY A 20 26.70 41.35 2.67
CA GLY A 20 26.79 41.81 1.28
C GLY A 20 25.91 41.03 0.29
N ILE A 21 25.08 40.10 0.78
CA ILE A 21 24.18 39.32 -0.08
C ILE A 21 22.99 40.22 -0.48
N THR A 22 22.89 40.52 -1.77
CA THR A 22 21.76 41.30 -2.28
C THR A 22 20.47 40.47 -2.27
N LEU A 23 19.32 41.13 -2.10
CA LEU A 23 18.00 40.49 -2.12
C LEU A 23 17.81 39.62 -3.39
N GLY A 24 18.26 40.09 -4.55
CA GLY A 24 18.22 39.35 -5.82
C GLY A 24 19.07 38.07 -5.81
N ARG A 25 20.21 38.06 -5.09
CA ARG A 25 21.03 36.85 -4.93
C ARG A 25 20.30 35.86 -4.01
N MET A 26 19.69 36.32 -2.91
CA MET A 26 18.88 35.46 -2.03
C MET A 26 17.70 34.83 -2.77
N LEU A 27 16.94 35.62 -3.53
CA LEU A 27 15.83 35.15 -4.38
C LEU A 27 16.28 34.08 -5.38
N LYS A 28 17.44 34.29 -6.03
CA LYS A 28 18.02 33.29 -6.94
C LYS A 28 18.35 31.97 -6.23
N TRP A 29 18.98 32.02 -5.06
CA TRP A 29 19.29 30.81 -4.29
C TRP A 29 18.03 30.10 -3.81
N LEU A 30 17.02 30.84 -3.36
CA LEU A 30 15.71 30.28 -2.97
C LEU A 30 15.01 29.61 -4.16
N LEU A 31 15.02 30.23 -5.33
CA LEU A 31 14.45 29.65 -6.54
C LEU A 31 15.20 28.36 -6.95
N ILE A 32 16.53 28.37 -6.91
CA ILE A 32 17.33 27.16 -7.19
C ILE A 32 17.00 26.06 -6.18
N ALA A 33 16.94 26.38 -4.87
CA ALA A 33 16.59 25.41 -3.85
C ALA A 33 15.18 24.82 -4.04
N ALA A 34 14.19 25.66 -4.38
CA ALA A 34 12.83 25.23 -4.67
C ALA A 34 12.77 24.31 -5.90
N LEU A 35 13.50 24.64 -6.96
CA LEU A 35 13.58 23.80 -8.16
C LEU A 35 14.26 22.45 -7.88
N LEU A 36 15.34 22.44 -7.09
CA LEU A 36 16.00 21.20 -6.66
C LEU A 36 15.08 20.34 -5.80
N LEU A 37 14.33 20.94 -4.87
CA LEU A 37 13.35 20.22 -4.06
C LEU A 37 12.23 19.64 -4.94
N ALA A 38 11.69 20.41 -5.88
CA ALA A 38 10.67 19.93 -6.82
C ALA A 38 11.18 18.76 -7.66
N LEU A 39 12.42 18.83 -8.16
CA LEU A 39 13.05 17.74 -8.89
C LEU A 39 13.23 16.49 -8.02
N LEU A 40 13.69 16.64 -6.77
CA LEU A 40 13.82 15.53 -5.83
C LEU A 40 12.47 14.87 -5.53
N LEU A 41 11.41 15.66 -5.32
CA LEU A 41 10.07 15.15 -5.11
C LEU A 41 9.52 14.42 -6.34
N ALA A 42 9.77 14.94 -7.55
CA ALA A 42 9.36 14.27 -8.79
C ALA A 42 10.10 12.93 -8.98
N ILE A 43 11.40 12.88 -8.69
CA ILE A 43 12.19 11.64 -8.72
C ILE A 43 11.67 10.65 -7.67
N ALA A 44 11.42 11.11 -6.45
CA ALA A 44 10.86 10.26 -5.40
C ALA A 44 9.48 9.71 -5.79
N PHE A 45 8.59 10.53 -6.34
CA PHE A 45 7.30 10.08 -6.86
C PHE A 45 7.46 9.05 -7.98
N ALA A 46 8.40 9.26 -8.90
CA ALA A 46 8.67 8.34 -9.98
C ALA A 46 9.11 6.96 -9.46
N ILE A 47 10.02 6.94 -8.48
CA ILE A 47 10.60 5.72 -7.91
C ILE A 47 9.60 4.99 -7.00
N PHE A 48 8.90 5.70 -6.11
CA PHE A 48 8.07 5.09 -5.06
C PHE A 48 6.61 4.89 -5.45
N VAL A 49 6.10 5.62 -6.45
CA VAL A 49 4.67 5.55 -6.84
C VAL A 49 4.53 5.15 -8.30
N TYR A 50 5.06 5.93 -9.24
CA TYR A 50 4.77 5.75 -10.66
C TYR A 50 5.29 4.44 -11.25
N TRP A 51 6.55 4.08 -11.00
CA TRP A 51 7.11 2.81 -11.50
C TRP A 51 6.49 1.58 -10.84
N PRO A 52 6.38 1.50 -9.50
CA PRO A 52 5.78 0.34 -8.85
C PRO A 52 4.33 0.09 -9.27
N THR A 53 3.52 1.15 -9.40
CA THR A 53 2.09 1.03 -9.77
C THR A 53 1.88 0.55 -11.21
N ARG A 54 2.84 0.78 -12.11
CA ARG A 54 2.79 0.27 -13.50
C ARG A 54 3.00 -1.24 -13.60
N GLY A 55 3.63 -1.86 -12.60
CA GLY A 55 3.82 -3.31 -12.56
C GLY A 55 2.57 -4.09 -12.14
N ILE A 56 1.52 -3.41 -11.66
CA ILE A 56 0.31 -4.05 -11.15
C ILE A 56 -0.50 -4.60 -12.34
N PRO A 57 -0.75 -5.92 -12.41
CA PRO A 57 -1.53 -6.51 -13.48
C PRO A 57 -2.91 -5.88 -13.66
N ASN A 58 -3.44 -5.97 -14.88
CA ASN A 58 -4.83 -5.60 -15.15
C ASN A 58 -5.79 -6.54 -14.41
N LEU A 59 -6.95 -6.02 -14.02
CA LEU A 59 -8.00 -6.81 -13.41
C LEU A 59 -8.42 -7.94 -14.36
N GLN A 60 -8.37 -9.17 -13.88
CA GLN A 60 -8.95 -10.31 -14.56
C GLN A 60 -10.45 -10.36 -14.24
N ARG A 61 -11.30 -10.24 -15.26
CA ARG A 61 -12.74 -10.50 -15.11
C ARG A 61 -12.95 -12.00 -14.91
N ILE A 62 -13.78 -12.34 -13.93
CA ILE A 62 -14.25 -13.69 -13.62
C ILE A 62 -15.73 -13.73 -13.97
N ASP A 63 -16.13 -14.74 -14.74
CA ASP A 63 -17.50 -14.89 -15.20
C ASP A 63 -18.31 -15.79 -14.27
N ASP A 64 -17.69 -16.84 -13.75
CA ASP A 64 -18.32 -17.82 -12.87
C ASP A 64 -17.40 -18.22 -11.71
N TYR A 65 -17.98 -18.59 -10.57
CA TYR A 65 -17.28 -19.09 -9.39
C TYR A 65 -17.72 -20.51 -9.08
N LEU A 66 -16.76 -21.39 -8.85
CA LEU A 66 -16.99 -22.80 -8.53
C LEU A 66 -16.27 -23.17 -7.25
N THR A 67 -17.01 -23.71 -6.29
CA THR A 67 -16.48 -24.34 -5.08
C THR A 67 -16.40 -25.85 -5.26
N LEU A 68 -15.30 -26.46 -4.82
CA LEU A 68 -15.18 -27.91 -4.75
C LEU A 68 -15.74 -28.41 -3.42
N ASN A 69 -16.35 -29.60 -3.44
CA ASN A 69 -16.77 -30.30 -2.22
C ASN A 69 -15.53 -30.83 -1.47
N GLN A 70 -15.02 -29.99 -0.56
CA GLN A 70 -13.84 -30.24 0.28
C GLN A 70 -14.22 -30.36 1.76
N GLY A 71 -15.49 -30.60 2.08
CA GLY A 71 -16.00 -30.65 3.47
C GLY A 71 -16.32 -29.29 4.10
N TRP A 72 -16.14 -28.19 3.38
CA TRP A 72 -16.47 -26.83 3.84
C TRP A 72 -17.89 -26.35 3.48
N GLY A 73 -18.68 -27.23 2.85
CA GLY A 73 -19.98 -26.93 2.25
C GLY A 73 -19.89 -26.61 0.76
N GLU A 74 -21.02 -26.66 0.07
CA GLU A 74 -21.10 -26.59 -1.41
C GLU A 74 -21.07 -25.17 -1.97
N ALA A 75 -21.36 -24.14 -1.16
CA ALA A 75 -21.43 -22.74 -1.58
C ALA A 75 -20.32 -21.87 -0.96
N LEU A 76 -19.98 -20.74 -1.60
CA LEU A 76 -19.00 -19.78 -1.09
C LEU A 76 -19.41 -19.20 0.28
N ASP A 77 -20.70 -19.01 0.51
CA ASP A 77 -21.28 -18.49 1.74
C ASP A 77 -21.59 -19.58 2.79
N SER A 78 -21.18 -20.84 2.52
CA SER A 78 -21.31 -21.93 3.50
C SER A 78 -20.68 -21.52 4.83
N LYS A 79 -21.43 -21.72 5.93
CA LYS A 79 -21.04 -21.27 7.27
C LYS A 79 -19.63 -21.73 7.66
N ALA A 80 -19.28 -22.98 7.38
CA ALA A 80 -17.96 -23.53 7.73
C ALA A 80 -16.83 -22.81 6.98
N ARG A 81 -16.99 -22.59 5.66
CA ARG A 81 -16.06 -21.81 4.84
C ARG A 81 -15.91 -20.37 5.33
N GLN A 82 -17.03 -19.66 5.52
CA GLN A 82 -17.01 -18.28 5.99
C GLN A 82 -16.36 -18.15 7.38
N THR A 83 -16.58 -19.14 8.25
CA THR A 83 -15.93 -19.22 9.56
C THR A 83 -14.42 -19.41 9.41
N TYR A 84 -13.97 -20.31 8.54
CA TYR A 84 -12.54 -20.51 8.26
C TYR A 84 -11.88 -19.25 7.68
N TYR A 85 -12.54 -18.60 6.72
CA TYR A 85 -12.03 -17.40 6.05
C TYR A 85 -11.89 -16.22 7.00
N TYR A 86 -12.92 -15.96 7.82
CA TYR A 86 -13.07 -14.67 8.49
C TYR A 86 -12.95 -14.71 10.01
N SER A 87 -12.57 -15.86 10.59
CA SER A 87 -12.23 -15.93 12.02
C SER A 87 -10.78 -15.51 12.25
N GLY A 88 -10.57 -14.54 13.14
CA GLY A 88 -9.23 -14.15 13.59
C GLY A 88 -8.51 -15.30 14.29
N GLN A 89 -7.25 -15.51 13.92
CA GLN A 89 -6.43 -16.66 14.36
C GLN A 89 -5.13 -16.22 15.06
N GLY A 90 -5.08 -14.97 15.53
CA GLY A 90 -3.99 -14.41 16.34
C GLY A 90 -2.81 -13.82 15.57
N ALA A 91 -2.80 -13.91 14.23
CA ALA A 91 -1.81 -13.23 13.40
C ALA A 91 -2.30 -11.83 13.01
N VAL A 92 -1.49 -10.83 13.38
CA VAL A 92 -1.83 -9.41 13.23
C VAL A 92 -1.05 -8.80 12.07
N MET A 93 -1.70 -7.98 11.26
CA MET A 93 -1.03 -7.30 10.16
C MET A 93 -0.19 -6.12 10.69
N PRO A 94 1.13 -6.06 10.43
CA PRO A 94 1.98 -4.95 10.89
C PRO A 94 1.72 -3.67 10.10
N GLN A 95 1.89 -2.52 10.76
CA GLN A 95 1.79 -1.21 10.13
C GLN A 95 3.11 -0.83 9.45
N GLY A 96 3.31 -1.31 8.22
CA GLY A 96 4.51 -1.04 7.44
C GLY A 96 5.75 -1.66 8.08
N ALA A 97 6.79 -0.86 8.32
CA ALA A 97 8.01 -1.32 8.97
C ALA A 97 7.90 -1.41 10.51
N LEU A 98 6.76 -1.03 11.08
CA LEU A 98 6.52 -1.06 12.52
C LEU A 98 5.95 -2.41 12.94
N SER A 99 6.29 -2.84 14.16
CA SER A 99 5.68 -4.01 14.80
C SER A 99 4.28 -3.73 15.35
N SER A 100 3.82 -2.47 15.30
CA SER A 100 2.47 -2.12 15.74
C SER A 100 1.41 -2.64 14.76
N PRO A 101 0.28 -3.15 15.27
CA PRO A 101 -0.85 -3.55 14.43
C PRO A 101 -1.36 -2.41 13.54
N LEU A 102 -1.76 -2.75 12.31
CA LEU A 102 -2.49 -1.84 11.45
C LEU A 102 -3.93 -1.70 11.96
N ARG A 103 -4.41 -0.46 12.13
CA ARG A 103 -5.79 -0.18 12.55
C ARG A 103 -6.75 -0.57 11.42
N TYR A 104 -7.79 -1.33 11.75
CA TYR A 104 -8.75 -1.84 10.77
C TYR A 104 -9.45 -0.70 10.02
N ASP A 105 -9.97 0.28 10.77
CA ASP A 105 -10.72 1.40 10.19
C ASP A 105 -9.83 2.25 9.26
N TRP A 106 -8.52 2.35 9.52
CA TRP A 106 -7.59 3.04 8.61
C TRP A 106 -7.43 2.29 7.30
N PHE A 107 -7.32 0.96 7.34
CA PHE A 107 -7.16 0.15 6.14
C PHE A 107 -8.40 0.20 5.24
N ILE A 108 -9.59 0.06 5.81
CA ILE A 108 -10.85 0.07 5.03
C ILE A 108 -11.23 1.46 4.52
N HIS A 109 -10.61 2.54 5.01
CA HIS A 109 -10.84 3.90 4.52
C HIS A 109 -9.63 4.49 3.77
N LEU A 110 -8.57 3.70 3.57
CA LEU A 110 -7.40 4.16 2.82
C LEU A 110 -7.77 4.38 1.35
N GLU A 111 -7.53 5.58 0.84
CA GLU A 111 -7.76 5.95 -0.56
C GLU A 111 -6.53 5.72 -1.43
N LEU A 112 -6.74 5.48 -2.73
CA LEU A 112 -5.67 5.40 -3.71
C LEU A 112 -5.04 6.78 -3.97
N PRO A 113 -3.75 6.85 -4.34
CA PRO A 113 -3.12 8.12 -4.67
C PRO A 113 -3.87 8.84 -5.79
N LEU A 114 -4.24 10.10 -5.55
CA LEU A 114 -4.94 10.96 -6.52
C LEU A 114 -6.33 10.42 -6.94
N SER A 115 -6.95 9.55 -6.13
CA SER A 115 -8.32 9.07 -6.31
C SER A 115 -9.02 9.00 -4.95
N THR A 116 -10.35 9.03 -4.95
CA THR A 116 -11.19 8.73 -3.77
C THR A 116 -11.57 7.25 -3.68
N ASP A 117 -11.10 6.44 -4.64
CA ASP A 117 -11.33 4.99 -4.62
C ASP A 117 -10.58 4.35 -3.46
N ARG A 118 -11.23 3.39 -2.80
CA ARG A 118 -10.64 2.66 -1.68
C ARG A 118 -9.50 1.75 -2.17
N PHE A 119 -8.36 1.78 -1.47
CA PHE A 119 -7.25 0.84 -1.66
C PHE A 119 -7.69 -0.62 -1.50
N ALA A 120 -8.49 -0.90 -0.46
CA ALA A 120 -9.05 -2.21 -0.19
C ALA A 120 -10.27 -2.59 -1.07
N ALA A 121 -10.57 -1.84 -2.14
CA ALA A 121 -11.64 -2.22 -3.07
C ALA A 121 -11.40 -3.62 -3.66
N PRO A 122 -12.43 -4.48 -3.79
CA PRO A 122 -12.31 -5.86 -4.29
C PRO A 122 -11.53 -5.96 -5.62
N GLU A 123 -11.82 -5.06 -6.55
CA GLU A 123 -11.18 -4.98 -7.86
C GLU A 123 -9.70 -4.66 -7.75
N HIS A 124 -9.34 -3.75 -6.85
CA HIS A 124 -7.95 -3.38 -6.62
C HIS A 124 -7.18 -4.51 -5.95
N MET A 125 -7.77 -5.16 -4.94
CA MET A 125 -7.15 -6.28 -4.23
C MET A 125 -6.93 -7.49 -5.15
N ARG A 126 -7.89 -7.82 -6.04
CA ARG A 126 -7.73 -8.88 -7.05
C ARG A 126 -6.55 -8.65 -7.99
N ARG A 127 -6.19 -7.40 -8.29
CA ARG A 127 -5.00 -7.09 -9.10
C ARG A 127 -3.69 -7.47 -8.40
N TYR A 128 -3.68 -7.48 -7.07
CA TYR A 128 -2.57 -8.01 -6.26
C TYR A 128 -2.64 -9.53 -6.02
N ARG A 129 -3.53 -10.24 -6.72
CA ARG A 129 -3.75 -11.69 -6.59
C ARG A 129 -4.34 -12.13 -5.25
N PHE A 130 -4.88 -11.19 -4.48
CA PHE A 130 -5.75 -11.55 -3.37
C PHE A 130 -7.06 -12.13 -3.89
N ILE A 131 -7.54 -13.15 -3.18
CA ILE A 131 -8.80 -13.81 -3.47
C ILE A 131 -9.92 -13.00 -2.81
N VAL A 132 -10.92 -12.59 -3.59
CA VAL A 132 -12.06 -11.83 -3.08
C VAL A 132 -13.33 -12.47 -3.61
N ASP A 133 -14.22 -12.86 -2.69
CA ASP A 133 -15.51 -13.45 -3.00
C ASP A 133 -16.36 -12.48 -3.87
N PRO A 134 -17.31 -12.98 -4.69
CA PRO A 134 -18.07 -12.13 -5.60
C PRO A 134 -18.99 -11.13 -4.88
N GLN A 135 -19.41 -11.44 -3.66
CA GLN A 135 -20.31 -10.62 -2.85
C GLN A 135 -19.78 -10.52 -1.41
N PRO A 136 -20.05 -9.41 -0.70
CA PRO A 136 -19.80 -9.34 0.74
C PRO A 136 -20.68 -10.35 1.49
N SER A 137 -20.27 -10.66 2.72
CA SER A 137 -21.01 -11.57 3.60
C SER A 137 -21.20 -10.95 4.98
N ALA A 138 -22.04 -11.55 5.82
CA ALA A 138 -22.19 -11.11 7.21
C ALA A 138 -20.87 -11.20 8.01
N ALA A 139 -19.98 -12.13 7.64
CA ALA A 139 -18.66 -12.27 8.27
C ALA A 139 -17.61 -11.31 7.67
N ASN A 140 -17.87 -10.77 6.48
CA ASN A 140 -16.99 -9.85 5.77
C ASN A 140 -17.79 -8.71 5.10
N PRO A 141 -18.36 -7.79 5.90
CA PRO A 141 -19.21 -6.71 5.39
C PRO A 141 -18.44 -5.69 4.55
N ASP A 142 -17.13 -5.52 4.82
CA ASP A 142 -16.26 -4.57 4.11
C ASP A 142 -15.64 -5.14 2.82
N HIS A 143 -16.06 -6.35 2.43
CA HIS A 143 -15.66 -7.04 1.20
C HIS A 143 -14.14 -7.18 1.03
N LEU A 144 -13.45 -7.50 2.12
CA LEU A 144 -12.00 -7.70 2.15
C LEU A 144 -11.61 -9.07 1.56
N PRO A 145 -10.32 -9.27 1.23
CA PRO A 145 -9.87 -10.57 0.76
C PRO A 145 -10.13 -11.72 1.73
N VAL A 146 -10.19 -12.93 1.21
CA VAL A 146 -10.16 -14.15 2.01
C VAL A 146 -8.99 -14.13 2.98
N GLY A 147 -9.28 -14.39 4.25
CA GLY A 147 -8.30 -14.38 5.32
C GLY A 147 -7.98 -13.02 5.92
N PHE A 148 -8.55 -11.91 5.43
CA PHE A 148 -8.45 -10.63 6.12
C PHE A 148 -9.52 -10.56 7.19
N THR A 149 -9.10 -10.38 8.45
CA THR A 149 -9.99 -10.43 9.61
C THR A 149 -9.72 -9.26 10.54
N GLN A 150 -10.32 -9.28 11.73
CA GLN A 150 -10.08 -8.26 12.74
C GLN A 150 -10.20 -8.83 14.14
N HIS A 151 -9.48 -8.21 15.07
CA HIS A 151 -9.70 -8.37 16.50
C HIS A 151 -9.85 -7.01 17.18
N PHE A 152 -10.54 -6.97 18.31
CA PHE A 152 -10.58 -5.79 19.15
C PHE A 152 -9.40 -5.79 20.11
N ASP A 153 -8.58 -4.74 20.06
CA ASP A 153 -7.48 -4.53 21.01
C ASP A 153 -7.98 -3.64 22.17
N PRO A 154 -8.18 -4.20 23.37
CA PRO A 154 -8.69 -3.45 24.52
C PRO A 154 -7.71 -2.40 25.04
N GLN A 155 -6.41 -2.54 24.78
CA GLN A 155 -5.41 -1.54 25.22
C GLN A 155 -5.50 -0.28 24.35
N ARG A 156 -5.90 -0.43 23.09
CA ARG A 156 -6.06 0.69 22.13
C ARG A 156 -7.49 1.16 22.01
N GLY A 157 -8.47 0.34 22.41
CA GLY A 157 -9.90 0.65 22.28
C GLY A 157 -10.38 0.62 20.83
N GLU A 158 -9.70 -0.12 19.94
CA GLU A 158 -9.94 -0.10 18.50
C GLU A 158 -9.80 -1.50 17.89
N ARG A 159 -10.35 -1.69 16.70
CA ARG A 159 -10.16 -2.92 15.92
C ARG A 159 -8.86 -2.85 15.14
N MET A 160 -8.10 -3.93 15.21
CA MET A 160 -6.85 -4.10 14.47
C MET A 160 -7.09 -5.07 13.32
N LEU A 161 -6.43 -4.82 12.20
CA LEU A 161 -6.47 -5.68 11.04
C LEU A 161 -5.60 -6.92 11.27
N ASP A 162 -6.22 -8.07 11.04
CA ASP A 162 -5.59 -9.38 11.17
C ASP A 162 -5.51 -10.07 9.83
N ILE A 163 -4.67 -11.09 9.80
CA ILE A 163 -4.59 -12.05 8.71
C ILE A 163 -4.76 -13.45 9.30
N SER A 164 -5.64 -14.26 8.71
CA SER A 164 -5.92 -15.62 9.14
C SER A 164 -5.19 -16.63 8.24
N CYS A 165 -5.18 -17.90 8.62
CA CYS A 165 -4.55 -18.96 7.81
C CYS A 165 -5.13 -19.01 6.39
N ALA A 166 -6.41 -18.68 6.20
CA ALA A 166 -7.07 -18.71 4.90
C ALA A 166 -6.43 -17.75 3.87
N ALA A 167 -5.76 -16.68 4.31
CA ALA A 167 -5.10 -15.76 3.39
C ALA A 167 -3.94 -16.41 2.62
N CYS A 168 -3.31 -17.42 3.22
CA CYS A 168 -2.17 -18.15 2.65
C CYS A 168 -2.52 -19.58 2.23
N HIS A 169 -3.54 -20.17 2.86
CA HIS A 169 -3.92 -21.58 2.67
C HIS A 169 -5.20 -21.79 1.86
N SER A 170 -5.88 -20.73 1.41
CA SER A 170 -6.87 -20.83 0.34
C SER A 170 -6.24 -20.44 -1.00
N GLY A 171 -6.63 -21.17 -2.05
CA GLY A 171 -6.19 -20.96 -3.42
C GLY A 171 -7.36 -20.77 -4.38
N GLU A 172 -7.11 -20.09 -5.48
CA GLU A 172 -8.08 -19.94 -6.56
C GLU A 172 -7.40 -20.17 -7.91
N ILE A 173 -7.94 -21.11 -8.69
CA ILE A 173 -7.47 -21.39 -10.05
C ILE A 173 -8.41 -20.70 -11.02
N HIS A 174 -7.87 -19.86 -11.90
CA HIS A 174 -8.61 -19.28 -13.01
C HIS A 174 -8.47 -20.18 -14.24
N ALA A 175 -9.54 -20.91 -14.58
CA ALA A 175 -9.60 -21.75 -15.77
C ALA A 175 -10.43 -21.06 -16.87
N GLU A 176 -9.99 -21.16 -18.12
CA GLU A 176 -10.77 -20.72 -19.28
C GLU A 176 -11.46 -21.91 -19.92
N LYS A 177 -12.79 -21.81 -20.09
CA LYS A 177 -13.62 -22.82 -20.73
C LYS A 177 -14.74 -22.14 -21.49
N ASP A 178 -14.91 -22.50 -22.77
CA ASP A 178 -15.97 -21.98 -23.64
C ASP A 178 -16.04 -20.44 -23.70
N GLY A 179 -14.88 -19.78 -23.66
CA GLY A 179 -14.75 -18.32 -23.68
C GLY A 179 -15.11 -17.63 -22.35
N ARG A 180 -15.37 -18.40 -21.29
CA ARG A 180 -15.61 -17.91 -19.93
C ARG A 180 -14.44 -18.23 -19.02
N ARG A 181 -14.15 -17.34 -18.08
CA ARG A 181 -13.18 -17.56 -17.01
C ARG A 181 -13.91 -17.96 -15.74
N ILE A 182 -13.59 -19.16 -15.26
CA ILE A 182 -14.15 -19.75 -14.05
C ILE A 182 -13.09 -19.68 -12.95
N ALA A 183 -13.43 -19.09 -11.82
CA ALA A 183 -12.63 -19.12 -10.61
C ALA A 183 -12.99 -20.37 -9.79
N ILE A 184 -12.07 -21.31 -9.68
CA ILE A 184 -12.25 -22.56 -8.93
C ILE A 184 -11.58 -22.41 -7.56
N ARG A 185 -12.37 -22.46 -6.49
CA ARG A 185 -11.92 -22.30 -5.11
C ARG A 185 -11.37 -23.60 -4.52
N ILE A 186 -10.20 -23.50 -3.89
CA ILE A 186 -9.47 -24.58 -3.23
C ILE A 186 -9.18 -24.15 -1.78
N ASP A 187 -9.61 -24.94 -0.81
CA ASP A 187 -9.58 -24.60 0.62
C ASP A 187 -9.08 -25.77 1.48
#